data_AF-N9QEL7-F1
#
_entry.id   AF-N9QEL7-F1
#
_cell.length_a   1.000
_cell.length_b   1.000
_cell.length_c   1.000
_cell.angle_alpha   90.00
_cell.angle_beta   90.00
_cell.angle_gamma   90.00
#
_symmetry.space_group_name_H-M   'P 1'
#
loop_
_entity.id
_entity.type
_entity.pdbx_description
1 polymer ?
#
loop_
_entity_poly.entity_id
_entity_poly.type
_entity_poly.pdbx_seq_one_letter_code
_entity_poly.pdbx_strand_id
1 'polypeptide(L)'
;MIKNINTILIAVVIVIILIFKLYFYLVPAKNTTVLLSKDYCSIAKLVDQENDKCLIKGELRNDFFTSNYLFKASNGTEIVLNDAAVSGFIHGER
;
A
#
# COMPACT_ATOMS: atom_id res chain seq x y z
N MET A 1 -19.92 24.98 26.07
CA MET A 1 -19.21 23.68 26.11
C MET A 1 -19.26 22.90 24.80
N ILE A 2 -20.39 22.81 24.11
CA ILE A 2 -20.53 22.02 22.85
C ILE A 2 -19.58 22.47 21.73
N LYS A 3 -19.30 23.78 21.59
CA LYS A 3 -18.34 24.29 20.58
C LYS A 3 -16.91 23.75 20.76
N ASN A 4 -16.46 23.56 22.00
CA ASN A 4 -15.09 23.10 22.27
C ASN A 4 -14.91 21.61 21.95
N ILE A 5 -15.97 20.80 22.14
CA ILE A 5 -15.95 19.37 21.81
C ILE A 5 -15.74 19.17 20.31
N ASN A 6 -16.45 19.93 19.46
CA ASN A 6 -16.25 19.85 18.01
C ASN A 6 -14.83 20.27 17.60
N THR A 7 -14.28 21.33 18.20
CA THR A 7 -12.90 21.76 17.92
C THR A 7 -11.88 20.70 18.32
N ILE A 8 -12.06 20.05 19.47
CA ILE A 8 -11.20 18.96 19.93
C ILE A 8 -11.29 17.77 18.96
N LEU A 9 -12.50 17.41 18.52
CA LEU A 9 -12.71 16.30 17.58
C LEU A 9 -12.02 16.56 16.23
N ILE A 10 -12.14 17.78 15.69
CA ILE A 10 -11.47 18.19 14.46
C ILE A 10 -9.94 18.12 14.63
N ALA A 11 -9.42 18.63 15.75
CA ALA A 11 -7.98 18.58 16.03
C ALA A 11 -7.46 17.13 16.09
N VAL A 12 -8.21 16.21 16.73
CA VAL A 12 -7.86 14.79 16.78
C VAL A 12 -7.81 14.17 15.39
N VAL A 13 -8.81 14.46 14.54
CA VAL A 13 -8.82 13.95 13.15
C VAL A 13 -7.60 14.44 12.36
N ILE A 14 -7.25 15.73 12.48
CA ILE A 14 -6.07 16.29 11.80
C ILE A 14 -4.79 15.61 12.28
N VAL A 15 -4.65 15.42 13.59
CA VAL A 15 -3.49 14.73 14.18
C VAL A 15 -3.38 13.30 13.65
N ILE A 16 -4.48 12.56 13.58
CA ILE A 16 -4.49 11.19 13.03
C ILE A 16 -4.04 11.18 11.57
N ILE A 17 -4.53 12.12 10.74
CA ILE A 17 -4.12 12.23 9.33
C ILE A 17 -2.62 12.54 9.21
N LEU A 18 -2.10 13.44 10.06
CA LEU A 18 -0.68 13.78 10.07
C LEU A 18 0.20 12.60 10.48
N ILE A 19 -0.21 11.85 11.52
CA ILE A 19 0.47 10.64 11.95
C ILE A 19 0.49 9.61 10.82
N PHE A 20 -0.65 9.41 10.13
CA PHE A 20 -0.73 8.51 8.99
C PHE A 20 0.23 8.94 7.86
N LYS A 21 0.25 10.22 7.49
CA LYS A 21 1.18 10.73 6.46
C LYS A 21 2.64 10.58 6.87
N LEU A 22 2.96 10.89 8.13
CA LEU A 22 4.32 10.76 8.65
C LEU A 22 4.77 9.30 8.66
N TYR A 23 3.87 8.40 9.04
CA TYR A 23 4.09 6.96 8.96
C TYR A 23 4.42 6.54 7.53
N PHE A 24 3.59 6.94 6.56
CA PHE A 24 3.88 6.68 5.14
C PHE A 24 5.21 7.27 4.68
N TYR A 25 5.62 8.43 5.18
CA TYR A 25 6.89 9.06 4.84
C TYR A 25 8.11 8.31 5.42
N LEU A 26 7.99 7.77 6.63
CA LEU A 26 9.09 7.09 7.33
C LEU A 26 9.29 5.65 6.89
N VAL A 27 8.26 4.96 6.39
CA VAL A 27 8.41 3.58 5.90
C VAL A 27 9.11 3.57 4.55
N PRO A 28 10.31 2.95 4.44
CA PRO A 28 11.09 2.95 3.22
C PRO A 28 10.35 2.22 2.09
N ALA A 29 10.22 2.89 0.96
CA ALA A 29 9.65 2.35 -0.25
C ALA A 29 10.74 1.65 -1.07
N LYS A 30 10.52 0.40 -1.45
CA LYS A 30 11.43 -0.32 -2.36
C LYS A 30 10.75 -0.54 -3.70
N ASN A 31 11.43 -0.17 -4.79
CA ASN A 31 10.99 -0.54 -6.14
C ASN A 31 11.02 -2.06 -6.28
N THR A 32 9.83 -2.66 -6.35
CA THR A 32 9.64 -4.10 -6.32
C THR A 32 8.59 -4.48 -7.35
N THR A 33 8.79 -5.60 -8.03
CA THR A 33 7.72 -6.22 -8.80
C THR A 33 7.02 -7.24 -7.91
N VAL A 34 5.74 -7.02 -7.64
CA VAL A 34 4.92 -7.92 -6.82
C VAL A 34 4.27 -8.95 -7.75
N LEU A 35 4.35 -10.22 -7.36
CA LEU A 35 3.62 -11.31 -8.01
C LEU A 35 2.29 -11.52 -7.29
N LEU A 36 1.18 -11.14 -7.92
CA LEU A 36 -0.16 -11.42 -7.39
C LEU A 36 -0.64 -12.82 -7.77
N SER A 37 -1.38 -13.43 -6.84
CA SER A 37 -2.17 -14.64 -7.08
C SER A 37 -3.27 -14.38 -8.12
N LYS A 38 -3.65 -15.41 -8.89
CA LYS A 38 -4.60 -15.33 -10.02
C LYS A 38 -5.92 -14.64 -9.65
N ASP A 39 -6.43 -14.88 -8.45
CA ASP A 39 -7.70 -14.35 -7.96
C ASP A 39 -7.65 -12.82 -7.71
N TYR A 40 -6.45 -12.24 -7.62
CA TYR A 40 -6.22 -10.83 -7.32
C TYR A 40 -5.70 -10.06 -8.55
N CYS A 41 -5.57 -10.72 -9.71
CA CYS A 41 -5.16 -10.12 -10.98
C CYS A 41 -6.08 -8.98 -11.45
N SER A 42 -7.36 -9.04 -11.12
CA SER A 42 -8.38 -8.04 -11.50
C SER A 42 -8.19 -6.69 -10.79
N ILE A 43 -7.36 -6.63 -9.75
CA ILE A 43 -7.07 -5.43 -8.97
C ILE A 43 -6.09 -4.52 -9.71
N ALA A 44 -5.32 -5.05 -10.66
CA ALA A 44 -4.44 -4.27 -11.52
C ALA A 44 -4.93 -4.28 -12.97
N LYS A 45 -5.44 -3.13 -13.42
CA LYS A 45 -5.60 -2.82 -14.86
C LYS A 45 -4.27 -2.66 -15.61
N LEU A 46 -3.17 -3.17 -15.07
CA LEU A 46 -1.79 -2.93 -15.49
C LEU A 46 -0.99 -4.23 -15.32
N VAL A 47 -1.17 -5.20 -16.21
CA VAL A 47 -0.50 -6.50 -16.06
C VAL A 47 -0.14 -7.07 -17.42
N ASP A 48 1.17 -7.28 -17.64
CA ASP A 48 1.67 -8.34 -18.52
C ASP A 48 1.39 -9.68 -17.82
N GLN A 49 0.54 -10.52 -18.42
CA GLN A 49 0.18 -11.83 -17.89
C GLN A 49 1.22 -12.87 -18.30
N GLU A 50 1.86 -13.50 -17.32
CA GLU A 50 2.73 -14.65 -17.54
C GLU A 50 2.37 -15.76 -16.53
N ASN A 51 2.03 -16.95 -17.03
CA ASN A 51 1.90 -18.19 -16.24
C ASN A 51 1.02 -18.11 -14.97
N ASP A 52 -0.28 -17.83 -15.10
CA ASP A 52 -1.28 -17.84 -14.01
C ASP A 52 -1.02 -16.89 -12.84
N LYS A 53 -0.04 -15.98 -12.97
CA LYS A 53 0.27 -14.93 -12.00
C LYS A 53 0.27 -13.58 -12.70
N CYS A 54 0.05 -12.54 -11.92
CA CYS A 54 0.01 -11.17 -12.41
C CYS A 54 1.15 -10.36 -11.82
N LEU A 55 1.96 -9.76 -12.68
CA LEU A 55 3.08 -8.93 -12.27
C LEU A 55 2.64 -7.47 -12.20
N ILE A 56 2.90 -6.82 -11.06
CA ILE A 56 2.73 -5.37 -10.96
C ILE A 56 4.02 -4.76 -10.46
N LYS A 57 4.53 -3.81 -11.25
CA LYS A 57 5.71 -3.02 -10.89
C LYS A 57 5.30 -1.78 -10.13
N GLY A 58 5.99 -1.51 -9.03
CA GLY A 58 5.69 -0.35 -8.20
C GLY A 58 6.61 -0.22 -7.00
N GLU A 59 6.22 0.66 -6.09
CA GLU A 59 6.85 0.79 -4.79
C GLU A 59 6.10 -0.08 -3.77
N LEU A 60 6.83 -0.94 -3.08
CA LEU A 60 6.30 -1.73 -1.99
C LEU A 60 6.77 -1.16 -0.65
N ARG A 61 5.84 -1.07 0.30
CA ARG A 61 6.07 -0.69 1.70
C ARG A 61 5.47 -1.78 2.57
N ASN A 62 6.20 -2.19 3.61
CA ASN A 62 5.67 -3.14 4.58
C ASN A 62 4.92 -2.36 5.67
N ASP A 63 3.68 -2.74 5.96
CA ASP A 63 2.95 -2.09 7.04
C ASP A 63 3.54 -2.58 8.39
N PHE A 64 4.09 -1.68 9.21
CA PHE A 64 4.59 -2.00 10.55
C PHE A 64 3.48 -2.43 11.52
N PHE A 65 2.22 -2.05 11.27
CA PHE A 65 1.12 -2.33 12.20
C PHE A 65 0.31 -3.56 11.81
N THR A 66 0.40 -4.02 10.56
CA THR A 66 -0.39 -5.14 10.05
C THR A 66 0.48 -6.05 9.19
N SER A 67 0.10 -7.31 9.01
CA SER A 67 0.77 -8.22 8.06
C SER A 67 0.37 -7.92 6.60
N ASN A 68 0.22 -6.64 6.25
CA ASN A 68 -0.13 -6.21 4.91
C ASN A 68 1.02 -5.41 4.29
N TYR A 69 0.98 -5.34 2.96
CA TYR A 69 1.85 -4.51 2.16
C TYR A 69 1.08 -3.34 1.56
N LEU A 70 1.66 -2.16 1.63
CA LEU A 70 1.21 -0.99 0.91
C LEU A 70 1.96 -0.92 -0.41
N PHE A 71 1.23 -1.10 -1.50
CA PHE A 71 1.78 -1.12 -2.85
C PHE A 71 1.32 0.11 -3.62
N LYS A 72 2.27 0.83 -4.21
CA LYS A 72 2.02 1.97 -5.10
C LYS A 72 2.43 1.61 -6.51
N ALA A 73 1.44 1.39 -7.37
CA ALA A 73 1.65 1.11 -8.78
C ALA A 73 2.26 2.33 -9.50
N SER A 74 2.95 2.09 -10.62
CA SER A 74 3.60 3.16 -11.41
C SER A 74 2.62 4.21 -11.97
N ASN A 75 1.32 3.89 -12.06
CA ASN A 75 0.29 4.85 -12.43
C ASN A 75 -0.17 5.76 -11.27
N GLY A 76 0.44 5.64 -10.09
CA GLY A 76 0.11 6.41 -8.89
C GLY A 76 -1.00 5.79 -8.02
N THR A 77 -1.56 4.64 -8.40
CA THR A 77 -2.58 3.95 -7.59
C THR A 77 -1.94 3.31 -6.37
N GLU A 78 -2.48 3.58 -5.18
CA GLU A 78 -2.05 3.01 -3.91
C GLU A 78 -3.05 1.94 -3.47
N ILE A 79 -2.57 0.74 -3.16
CA ILE A 79 -3.37 -0.46 -2.88
C ILE A 79 -2.78 -1.16 -1.66
N VAL A 80 -3.64 -1.60 -0.74
CA VAL A 80 -3.24 -2.48 0.37
C VAL A 80 -3.37 -3.93 -0.10
N LEU A 81 -2.26 -4.67 -0.03
CA LEU A 81 -2.17 -6.09 -0.38
C LEU A 81 -1.97 -6.90 0.90
N ASN A 82 -2.80 -7.89 1.14
CA ASN A 82 -2.59 -8.86 2.21
C ASN A 82 -1.62 -9.96 1.74
N ASP A 83 -0.96 -10.65 2.67
CA ASP A 83 -0.09 -11.81 2.42
C ASP A 83 -0.72 -12.84 1.48
N ALA A 84 -2.04 -13.09 1.59
CA ALA A 84 -2.75 -14.04 0.71
C ALA A 84 -2.80 -13.60 -0.77
N ALA A 85 -2.77 -12.29 -1.03
CA ALA A 85 -2.76 -11.74 -2.38
C ALA A 85 -1.36 -11.81 -3.02
N VAL A 86 -0.31 -11.91 -2.19
CA VAL A 86 1.08 -11.87 -2.64
C VAL A 86 1.65 -13.27 -2.71
N SER A 87 1.96 -13.73 -3.93
CA SER A 87 2.61 -15.01 -4.18
C SER A 87 4.14 -14.92 -4.19
N GLY A 88 4.71 -13.71 -4.15
CA GLY A 88 6.15 -13.47 -4.08
C GLY A 88 6.55 -12.05 -4.47
N PHE A 89 7.83 -11.74 -4.28
CA PHE A 89 8.44 -10.47 -4.64
C PHE A 89 9.68 -10.68 -5.52
N ILE A 90 9.72 -10.02 -6.67
CA ILE A 90 10.93 -9.90 -7.47
C ILE A 90 11.55 -8.57 -7.11
N HIS A 91 12.64 -8.63 -6.36
CA HIS A 91 13.44 -7.45 -6.04
C HIS A 91 14.29 -7.16 -7.28
N GLY A 92 14.16 -5.97 -7.85
CA GLY A 92 15.15 -5.51 -8.82
C GLY A 92 16.50 -5.45 -8.12
N GLU A 93 17.50 -6.16 -8.64
CA GLU A 93 18.87 -5.98 -8.17
C GLU A 93 19.24 -4.50 -8.27
N ARG A 94 19.95 -4.04 -7.24
CA ARG A 94 20.24 -2.64 -6.95
C ARG A 94 21.20 -2.04 -7.97
#